data_AF-A0A940FVN9-F1
#
_entry.id   AF-A0A940FVN9-F1
#
_cell.length_a   1.000
_cell.length_b   1.000
_cell.length_c   1.000
_cell.angle_alpha   90.00
_cell.angle_beta   90.00
_cell.angle_gamma   90.00
#
_symmetry.space_group_name_H-M   'P 1'
#
loop_
_entity.id
_entity.type
_entity.pdbx_description
1 polymer ?
#
loop_
_entity_poly.entity_id
_entity_poly.type
_entity_poly.pdbx_seq_one_letter_code
_entity_poly.pdbx_strand_id
1 'polypeptide(L)'
;HATTRAPRTRLLARGCAVALLVALPWLQVQAADPARPWLDTTYSFEERAAALVSQMTLEEKAAQMQNTAPAIERLGVPAYDWWNEALHGVA
;
A
#
# COMPACT_ATOMS: atom_id res chain seq x y z
N HIS A 1 31.29 27.95 52.65
CA HIS A 1 30.47 26.78 53.03
C HIS A 1 29.35 26.61 52.02
N ALA A 2 29.07 25.36 51.64
CA ALA A 2 28.45 24.92 50.39
C ALA A 2 26.99 25.37 50.16
N THR A 3 26.68 25.79 48.94
CA THR A 3 25.32 25.88 48.38
C THR A 3 24.98 24.56 47.67
N THR A 4 24.10 23.75 48.23
CA THR A 4 23.59 22.51 47.62
C THR A 4 22.33 22.79 46.80
N ARG A 5 22.39 22.51 45.49
CA ARG A 5 21.34 22.70 44.48
C ARG A 5 20.48 21.42 44.37
N ALA A 6 19.16 21.55 44.41
CA ALA A 6 18.22 20.43 44.29
C ALA A 6 18.23 19.76 42.88
N PRO A 7 17.96 18.44 42.77
CA PRO A 7 17.98 17.74 41.49
C PRO A 7 16.64 17.89 40.73
N ARG A 8 16.67 18.62 39.61
CA ARG A 8 15.58 18.72 38.62
C ARG A 8 15.72 17.59 37.59
N THR A 9 15.28 16.38 37.90
CA THR A 9 15.49 15.23 36.98
C THR A 9 14.29 14.30 36.79
N ARG A 10 13.05 14.76 36.99
CA ARG A 10 11.86 13.89 36.82
C ARG A 10 10.73 14.42 35.93
N LEU A 11 10.93 15.52 35.20
CA LEU A 11 9.87 16.06 34.32
C LEU A 11 10.00 15.67 32.83
N LEU A 12 11.16 15.20 32.36
CA LEU A 12 11.37 14.92 30.93
C LEU A 12 10.82 13.56 30.48
N ALA A 13 10.70 12.58 31.38
CA ALA A 13 10.28 11.21 31.00
C ALA A 13 8.76 11.04 30.79
N ARG A 14 7.93 11.94 31.32
CA ARG A 14 6.46 11.82 31.23
C ARG A 14 5.86 12.41 29.94
N GLY A 15 6.55 13.37 29.31
CA GLY A 15 6.09 13.99 28.05
C GLY A 15 6.08 13.02 26.87
N CYS A 16 7.09 12.15 26.76
CA CYS A 16 7.19 11.16 25.67
C CYS A 16 6.07 10.10 25.71
N ALA A 17 5.65 9.67 26.90
CA ALA A 17 4.62 8.63 27.04
C ALA A 17 3.23 9.11 26.61
N VAL A 18 2.88 10.38 26.87
CA VAL A 18 1.60 10.96 26.48
C VAL A 18 1.54 11.20 24.96
N ALA A 19 2.66 11.63 24.35
CA ALA A 19 2.73 11.83 22.90
C ALA A 19 2.56 10.52 22.10
N LEU A 20 3.09 9.40 22.60
CA LEU A 20 2.92 8.07 21.98
C LEU A 20 1.47 7.56 22.07
N LEU A 21 0.76 7.83 23.17
CA LEU A 21 -0.64 7.42 23.37
C LEU A 21 -1.63 8.18 22.47
N VAL A 22 -1.33 9.43 22.12
CA VAL A 22 -2.16 10.24 21.21
C VAL A 22 -1.91 9.89 19.74
N ALA A 23 -0.73 9.36 19.40
CA ALA A 23 -0.38 8.95 18.03
C ALA A 23 -0.89 7.54 17.64
N LEU A 24 -1.04 6.63 18.61
CA LEU A 24 -1.53 5.26 18.41
C LEU A 24 -2.89 5.16 17.68
N PRO A 25 -3.92 5.97 17.94
CA PRO A 25 -5.18 5.89 17.20
C PRO A 25 -5.08 6.30 15.72
N TRP A 26 -3.99 6.96 15.30
CA TRP A 26 -3.74 7.34 13.91
C TRP A 26 -2.94 6.29 13.13
N LEU A 27 -2.42 5.25 13.80
CA LEU A 27 -1.78 4.12 13.14
C LEU A 27 -2.84 3.15 12.62
N GLN A 28 -3.55 3.56 11.57
CA GLN A 28 -4.40 2.66 10.82
C GLN A 28 -3.50 1.70 10.04
N VAL A 29 -3.31 0.49 10.55
CA VAL A 29 -2.85 -0.62 9.71
C VAL A 29 -3.92 -0.82 8.63
N GLN A 30 -3.55 -0.66 7.37
CA GLN A 30 -4.42 -1.05 6.27
C GLN A 30 -4.60 -2.57 6.37
N ALA A 31 -5.79 -3.01 6.76
CA ALA A 31 -6.14 -4.42 6.77
C ALA A 31 -6.24 -4.94 5.33
N ALA A 32 -5.92 -6.22 5.13
CA ALA A 32 -6.15 -6.89 3.86
C ALA A 32 -7.64 -6.80 3.49
N ASP A 33 -7.91 -6.54 2.20
CA ASP A 33 -9.27 -6.54 1.66
C ASP A 33 -9.59 -7.93 1.12
N PRO A 34 -10.32 -8.79 1.87
CA PRO A 34 -10.59 -10.15 1.45
C PRO A 34 -11.45 -10.23 0.17
N ALA A 35 -12.13 -9.14 -0.21
CA ALA A 35 -12.87 -9.08 -1.47
C ALA A 35 -11.94 -8.85 -2.69
N ARG A 36 -10.71 -8.39 -2.46
CA ARG A 36 -9.71 -8.10 -3.49
C ARG A 36 -8.33 -8.66 -3.12
N PRO A 37 -8.20 -10.00 -3.04
CA PRO A 37 -6.95 -10.65 -2.66
C PRO A 37 -5.75 -10.31 -3.58
N TRP A 38 -5.99 -9.86 -4.82
CA TRP A 38 -4.92 -9.39 -5.71
C TRP A 38 -4.22 -8.10 -5.26
N LEU A 39 -4.80 -7.37 -4.30
CA LEU A 39 -4.18 -6.19 -3.68
C LEU A 39 -3.33 -6.52 -2.45
N ASP A 40 -3.43 -7.73 -1.92
CA ASP A 40 -2.66 -8.14 -0.74
C ASP A 40 -1.23 -8.53 -1.15
N THR A 41 -0.25 -7.71 -0.73
CA THR A 41 1.17 -7.87 -1.06
C THR A 41 1.89 -8.94 -0.24
N THR A 42 1.19 -9.66 0.64
CA THR A 42 1.75 -10.81 1.36
C THR A 42 1.75 -12.09 0.50
N TYR A 43 0.91 -12.15 -0.54
CA TYR A 43 0.92 -13.20 -1.57
C TYR A 43 1.96 -12.94 -2.67
N SER A 44 2.35 -14.00 -3.38
CA SER A 44 3.23 -13.90 -4.55
C SER A 44 2.57 -13.14 -5.71
N PHE A 45 3.36 -12.71 -6.69
CA PHE A 45 2.82 -12.07 -7.89
C PHE A 45 1.90 -13.01 -8.67
N GLU A 46 2.26 -14.29 -8.76
CA GLU A 46 1.50 -15.33 -9.44
C GLU A 46 0.15 -15.56 -8.76
N GLU A 47 0.12 -15.66 -7.42
CA GLU A 47 -1.11 -15.84 -6.65
C GLU A 47 -2.06 -14.65 -6.84
N ARG A 48 -1.52 -13.44 -6.78
CA ARG A 48 -2.30 -12.21 -6.96
C ARG A 48 -2.83 -12.08 -8.39
N ALA A 49 -2.01 -12.40 -9.39
CA ALA A 49 -2.41 -12.38 -10.79
C ALA A 49 -3.51 -13.42 -11.07
N ALA A 50 -3.35 -14.65 -10.57
CA ALA A 50 -4.35 -15.71 -10.69
C ALA A 50 -5.67 -15.31 -10.02
N ALA A 51 -5.61 -14.72 -8.83
CA ALA A 51 -6.79 -14.22 -8.13
C ALA A 51 -7.52 -13.14 -8.95
N LEU A 52 -6.81 -12.16 -9.50
CA LEU A 52 -7.41 -11.12 -10.35
C LEU A 52 -8.05 -11.72 -11.61
N VAL A 53 -7.32 -12.57 -12.35
CA VAL A 53 -7.81 -13.20 -13.59
C VAL A 53 -9.01 -14.11 -13.32
N SER A 54 -9.09 -14.73 -12.14
CA SER A 54 -10.24 -15.56 -11.76
C SER A 54 -11.55 -14.76 -11.65
N GLN A 55 -11.47 -13.46 -11.35
CA GLN A 55 -12.63 -12.57 -11.22
C GLN A 55 -13.09 -11.95 -12.55
N MET A 56 -12.31 -12.12 -13.63
CA MET A 56 -12.62 -11.58 -14.94
C MET A 56 -13.61 -12.47 -15.70
N THR A 57 -14.53 -11.84 -16.43
CA THR A 57 -15.32 -12.53 -17.45
C THR A 57 -14.45 -12.96 -18.63
N LEU A 58 -15.00 -13.79 -19.53
CA LEU A 58 -14.27 -14.20 -20.73
C LEU A 58 -13.97 -12.99 -21.64
N GLU A 59 -14.92 -12.07 -21.76
CA GLU A 59 -14.80 -10.85 -22.55
C GLU A 59 -13.75 -9.92 -21.96
N GLU A 60 -13.73 -9.73 -20.64
CA GLU A 60 -12.71 -8.97 -19.92
C GLU A 60 -11.32 -9.58 -20.19
N LYS A 61 -11.16 -10.92 -20.10
CA LYS A 61 -9.89 -11.60 -20.42
C LYS A 61 -9.44 -11.38 -21.86
N ALA A 62 -10.36 -11.56 -22.81
CA ALA A 62 -10.06 -11.37 -24.23
C ALA A 62 -9.61 -9.93 -24.52
N ALA A 63 -10.26 -8.95 -23.89
CA ALA A 63 -9.91 -7.54 -24.03
C ALA A 63 -8.51 -7.20 -23.47
N GLN A 64 -7.97 -8.00 -22.54
CA GLN A 64 -6.60 -7.80 -22.01
C GLN A 64 -5.50 -8.38 -22.92
N MET A 65 -5.83 -9.02 -24.05
CA MET A 65 -4.86 -9.66 -24.96
C MET A 65 -4.29 -8.72 -26.05
N GLN A 66 -4.49 -7.42 -25.91
CA GLN A 66 -3.98 -6.38 -26.82
C GLN A 66 -3.10 -5.38 -26.07
N ASN A 67 -2.23 -4.66 -26.77
CA ASN A 67 -1.33 -3.66 -26.17
C ASN A 67 -2.10 -2.58 -25.44
N THR A 68 -3.06 -1.93 -26.09
CA THR A 68 -3.93 -0.92 -25.49
C THR A 68 -5.08 -1.62 -24.74
N ALA A 69 -4.78 -2.26 -23.61
CA ALA A 69 -5.75 -2.98 -22.81
C ALA A 69 -6.72 -1.99 -22.11
N PRO A 70 -8.05 -2.15 -22.26
CA PRO A 70 -9.00 -1.25 -21.62
C PRO A 70 -9.06 -1.49 -20.10
N ALA A 71 -9.59 -0.51 -19.38
CA ALA A 71 -9.84 -0.62 -17.95
C ALA A 71 -10.90 -1.70 -17.65
N ILE A 72 -10.76 -2.35 -16.49
CA ILE A 72 -11.81 -3.19 -15.89
C ILE A 72 -12.28 -2.48 -14.61
N GLU A 73 -13.20 -1.53 -14.77
CA GLU A 73 -13.61 -0.60 -13.70
C GLU A 73 -14.13 -1.34 -12.46
N ARG A 74 -14.93 -2.40 -12.64
CA ARG A 74 -15.49 -3.20 -11.54
C ARG A 74 -14.42 -3.84 -10.66
N LEU A 75 -13.24 -4.15 -11.23
CA LEU A 75 -12.11 -4.74 -10.51
C LEU A 75 -11.07 -3.70 -10.08
N GLY A 76 -11.25 -2.42 -10.45
CA GLY A 76 -10.29 -1.35 -10.19
C GLY A 76 -9.00 -1.47 -11.00
N VAL A 77 -9.04 -2.13 -12.16
CA VAL A 77 -7.89 -2.25 -13.07
C VAL A 77 -7.92 -1.09 -14.06
N PRO A 78 -6.92 -0.19 -14.07
CA PRO A 78 -6.86 0.91 -15.03
C PRO A 78 -6.55 0.40 -16.45
N ALA A 79 -6.84 1.23 -17.45
CA ALA A 79 -6.35 0.97 -18.80
C ALA A 79 -4.81 0.98 -18.79
N TYR A 80 -4.21 0.09 -19.57
CA TYR A 80 -2.77 -0.08 -19.61
C TYR A 80 -2.29 -0.32 -21.04
N ASP A 81 -1.33 0.48 -21.49
CA ASP A 81 -0.60 0.18 -22.72
C ASP A 81 0.74 -0.45 -22.38
N TRP A 82 0.88 -1.74 -22.65
CA TRP A 82 2.10 -2.47 -22.33
C TRP A 82 3.18 -2.36 -23.41
N TRP A 83 2.86 -1.86 -24.61
CA TRP A 83 3.87 -1.63 -25.64
C TRP A 83 4.49 -0.25 -25.46
N ASN A 84 5.61 -0.20 -24.73
CA ASN A 84 6.44 1.00 -24.59
C ASN A 84 7.85 0.73 -25.13
N GLU A 85 8.42 1.71 -25.82
CA GLU A 85 9.75 1.64 -26.42
C GLU A 85 10.68 2.68 -25.78
N ALA A 86 11.93 2.29 -25.52
CA ALA A 86 12.93 3.18 -24.95
C ALA A 86 14.33 2.97 -25.56
N LEU A 87 14.38 2.57 -26.84
CA LEU A 87 15.62 2.13 -27.51
C LEU A 87 16.75 3.17 -27.47
N HIS A 88 16.42 4.47 -27.51
CA HIS A 88 17.37 5.58 -27.43
C HIS A 88 16.96 6.65 -26.41
N GLY A 89 16.21 6.23 -25.38
CA GLY A 89 15.55 7.12 -24.43
C GLY A 89 14.03 7.03 -24.54
N VAL A 90 13.33 7.52 -23.51
CA VAL A 90 11.86 7.61 -23.49
C VAL A 90 11.43 8.61 -24.55
N ALA A 91 10.54 8.19 -25.46
CA ALA A 91 9.93 9.01 -26.49
C ALA A 91 8.41 9.13 -26.26
#